data_AF-A0A0F9F2H4-F1
#
_entry.id   AF-A0A0F9F2H4-F1
#
_cell.length_a   1.000
_cell.length_b   1.000
_cell.length_c   1.000
_cell.angle_alpha   90.00
_cell.angle_beta   90.00
_cell.angle_gamma   90.00
#
_symmetry.space_group_name_H-M   'P 1'
#
loop_
_entity.id
_entity.type
_entity.pdbx_description
1 polymer ?
#
loop_
_entity_poly.entity_id
_entity_poly.type
_entity_poly.pdbx_seq_one_letter_code
_entity_poly.pdbx_strand_id
1 'polypeptide(L)'
;WILEDSPPDDGIVDKFKPVFTVNKLPFENAAALLYRLIWMTKEYLRPKTGKTFQCIFPEVDNSIDETYYSYKAHWFTEHTEKSILLIPNNVVVLCNQDPVTGDWNTPSFPLIVSTPTKDQGQIDRYAEIVEVFLAGSITKQVDADNRAAAIMTKLKSEILGARLVIPHDARVELYDRVAVEDRRT
;
A
#
# COMPACT_ATOMS: atom_id res chain seq x y z
N TRP A 1 13.94 -7.08 18.56
CA TRP A 1 13.04 -6.23 17.78
C TRP A 1 11.78 -6.07 18.60
N ILE A 2 11.38 -4.83 18.85
CA ILE A 2 10.15 -4.50 19.59
C ILE A 2 9.30 -3.69 18.61
N LEU A 3 8.04 -4.08 18.44
CA LEU A 3 7.04 -3.29 17.72
C LEU A 3 6.57 -2.21 18.71
N GLU A 4 6.77 -0.95 18.38
CA GLU A 4 6.19 0.14 19.17
C GLU A 4 4.75 0.39 18.68
N ASP A 5 3.84 0.51 19.64
CA ASP A 5 2.39 0.73 19.50
C ASP A 5 1.52 -0.41 18.93
N SER A 6 0.23 -0.30 19.26
CA SER A 6 -0.84 -0.94 18.48
C SER A 6 -0.88 -0.29 17.10
N PRO A 7 -0.88 -1.07 16.00
CA PRO A 7 -0.91 -0.51 14.66
C PRO A 7 -2.15 0.40 14.48
N PRO A 8 -2.08 1.44 13.63
CA PRO A 8 -3.26 2.20 13.22
C PRO A 8 -4.32 1.27 12.62
N ASP A 9 -5.61 1.52 12.86
CA ASP A 9 -6.67 0.70 12.25
C ASP A 9 -6.73 0.96 10.74
N ASP A 10 -6.14 0.06 9.96
CA ASP A 10 -6.19 0.07 8.50
C ASP A 10 -7.42 -0.68 7.94
N GLY A 11 -8.26 -1.21 8.84
CA GLY A 11 -9.43 -2.04 8.57
C GLY A 11 -9.12 -3.52 8.33
N ILE A 12 -7.84 -3.94 8.34
CA ILE A 12 -7.38 -5.28 7.93
C ILE A 12 -6.50 -5.93 9.02
N VAL A 13 -5.53 -5.22 9.57
CA VAL A 13 -4.44 -5.76 10.42
C VAL A 13 -4.94 -6.60 11.60
N ASP A 14 -6.03 -6.17 12.25
CA ASP A 14 -6.61 -6.86 13.42
C ASP A 14 -7.76 -7.82 13.07
N LYS A 15 -8.22 -7.81 11.82
CA LYS A 15 -9.44 -8.53 11.39
C LYS A 15 -9.14 -9.70 10.45
N PHE A 16 -8.10 -9.56 9.63
CA PHE A 16 -7.69 -10.56 8.67
C PHE A 16 -6.67 -11.52 9.28
N LYS A 17 -6.96 -12.83 9.23
CA LYS A 17 -6.00 -13.85 9.61
C LYS A 17 -5.25 -14.32 8.36
N PRO A 18 -4.00 -13.88 8.14
CA PRO A 18 -3.27 -14.27 6.94
C PRO A 18 -2.99 -15.77 6.97
N VAL A 19 -3.31 -16.42 5.86
CA VAL A 19 -2.86 -17.78 5.58
C VAL A 19 -1.67 -17.68 4.66
N PHE A 20 -0.50 -18.12 5.12
CA PHE A 20 0.72 -18.06 4.33
C PHE A 20 1.55 -19.33 4.54
N THR A 21 2.23 -19.75 3.48
CA THR A 21 3.24 -20.80 3.55
C THR A 21 4.59 -20.16 3.84
N VAL A 22 5.19 -20.53 4.98
CA VAL A 22 6.57 -20.22 5.35
C VAL A 22 7.52 -21.03 4.45
N ASN A 23 8.63 -20.45 4.03
CA ASN A 23 9.65 -21.09 3.19
C ASN A 23 9.13 -21.52 1.81
N LYS A 24 8.19 -20.74 1.24
CA LYS A 24 7.72 -20.97 -0.14
C LYS A 24 8.85 -20.77 -1.14
N LEU A 25 9.77 -19.85 -0.84
CA LEU A 25 10.98 -19.59 -1.62
C LEU A 25 12.19 -20.23 -0.91
N PRO A 26 13.15 -20.80 -1.65
CA PRO A 26 14.39 -21.27 -1.04
C PRO A 26 15.13 -20.09 -0.39
N PHE A 27 15.62 -20.29 0.84
CA PHE A 27 16.32 -19.27 1.65
C PHE A 27 15.49 -18.04 2.03
N GLU A 28 14.17 -18.21 2.22
CA GLU A 28 13.32 -17.15 2.73
C GLU A 28 13.79 -16.67 4.13
N ASN A 29 14.11 -15.38 4.24
CA ASN A 29 14.54 -14.77 5.49
C ASN A 29 13.37 -14.10 6.23
N ALA A 30 13.55 -13.80 7.51
CA ALA A 30 12.51 -13.19 8.34
C ALA A 30 12.00 -11.84 7.80
N ALA A 31 12.87 -11.06 7.15
CA ALA A 31 12.46 -9.80 6.53
C ALA A 31 11.55 -10.03 5.32
N ALA A 32 11.84 -11.00 4.46
CA ALA A 32 11.01 -11.35 3.32
C ALA A 32 9.61 -11.84 3.76
N LEU A 33 9.55 -12.62 4.84
CA LEU A 33 8.28 -13.02 5.45
C LEU A 33 7.49 -11.82 5.97
N LEU A 34 8.15 -10.95 6.71
CA LEU A 34 7.55 -9.74 7.27
C LEU A 34 7.02 -8.82 6.16
N TYR A 35 7.77 -8.65 5.07
CA TYR A 35 7.31 -7.89 3.90
C TYR A 35 6.10 -8.54 3.25
N ARG A 36 6.07 -9.87 3.08
CA ARG A 36 4.89 -10.55 2.53
C ARG A 36 3.66 -10.35 3.40
N LEU A 37 3.82 -10.32 4.73
CA LEU A 37 2.73 -10.09 5.68
C LEU A 37 2.24 -8.65 5.67
N ILE A 38 3.14 -7.65 5.71
CA ILE A 38 2.73 -6.23 5.65
C ILE A 38 2.09 -5.89 4.30
N TRP A 39 2.51 -6.56 3.22
CA TRP A 39 1.87 -6.40 1.91
C TRP A 39 0.45 -6.97 1.86
N MET A 40 -0.01 -7.73 2.86
CA MET A 40 -1.41 -8.16 2.98
C MET A 40 -2.32 -7.08 3.59
N THR A 41 -1.74 -6.05 4.21
CA THR A 41 -2.42 -4.93 4.85
C THR A 41 -2.19 -3.64 4.06
N LYS A 42 -2.77 -2.51 4.48
CA LYS A 42 -2.49 -1.20 3.88
C LYS A 42 -1.26 -0.53 4.49
N GLU A 43 -0.72 -1.09 5.56
CA GLU A 43 0.36 -0.52 6.37
C GLU A 43 1.75 -0.65 5.72
N TYR A 44 2.67 0.18 6.19
CA TYR A 44 4.08 0.13 5.87
C TYR A 44 4.89 0.00 7.16
N LEU A 45 6.11 -0.54 7.04
CA LEU A 45 7.05 -0.62 8.15
C LEU A 45 8.03 0.55 8.09
N ARG A 46 8.00 1.39 9.13
CA ARG A 46 8.94 2.49 9.33
C ARG A 46 10.02 2.06 10.33
N PRO A 47 11.30 2.07 9.95
CA PRO A 47 12.38 1.89 10.93
C PRO A 47 12.43 3.12 11.84
N LYS A 48 12.58 2.88 13.13
CA LYS A 48 12.79 3.92 14.15
C LYS A 48 14.14 3.73 14.84
N THR A 49 14.52 4.72 15.64
CA THR A 49 15.77 4.67 16.42
C THR A 49 15.75 3.47 17.37
N GLY A 50 16.93 2.96 17.74
CA GLY A 50 16.99 1.83 18.69
C GLY A 50 16.60 0.46 18.13
N LYS A 51 16.56 0.28 16.79
CA LYS A 51 16.18 -1.00 16.14
C LYS A 51 14.72 -1.40 16.43
N THR A 52 13.84 -0.41 16.54
CA THR A 52 12.38 -0.62 16.59
C THR A 52 11.78 -0.39 15.21
N PHE A 53 10.61 -0.99 14.99
CA PHE A 53 9.79 -0.75 13.81
C PHE A 53 8.41 -0.29 14.26
N GLN A 54 7.85 0.62 13.48
CA GLN A 54 6.51 1.12 13.65
C GLN A 54 5.70 0.76 12.39
N CYS A 55 4.48 0.27 12.59
CA CYS A 55 3.49 0.17 11.52
C CYS A 55 2.88 1.55 11.27
N ILE A 56 2.90 2.01 10.01
CA ILE A 56 2.30 3.29 9.61
C ILE A 56 1.30 3.07 8.48
N PHE A 57 0.18 3.75 8.56
CA PHE A 57 -0.79 3.86 7.48
C PHE A 57 -0.95 5.33 7.05
N PRO A 58 -0.32 5.74 5.93
CA PRO A 58 -0.42 7.11 5.45
C PRO A 58 -1.79 7.34 4.79
N GLU A 59 -2.69 8.03 5.48
CA GLU A 59 -4.00 8.41 4.96
C GLU A 59 -3.97 9.81 4.33
N VAL A 60 -4.86 10.03 3.36
CA VAL A 60 -4.99 11.32 2.65
C VAL A 60 -5.52 12.43 3.56
N ASP A 61 -6.00 12.10 4.76
CA ASP A 61 -6.49 13.07 5.75
C ASP A 61 -5.51 13.27 6.92
N ASN A 62 -4.38 12.56 6.96
CA ASN A 62 -3.35 12.75 7.98
C ASN A 62 -2.78 14.17 7.94
N SER A 63 -2.38 14.70 9.09
CA SER A 63 -1.72 16.01 9.13
C SER A 63 -0.49 16.04 8.23
N ILE A 64 -0.22 17.21 7.65
CA ILE A 64 1.06 17.48 6.99
C ILE A 64 2.13 17.59 8.08
N ASP A 65 3.22 16.86 7.92
CA ASP A 65 4.34 16.88 8.88
C ASP A 65 5.26 18.07 8.61
N GLU A 66 5.57 18.33 7.34
CA GLU A 66 6.48 19.40 6.93
C GLU A 66 5.98 20.10 5.65
N THR A 67 6.16 21.41 5.53
CA THR A 67 5.75 22.18 4.34
C THR A 67 6.90 23.00 3.78
N TYR A 68 7.30 22.75 2.53
CA TYR A 68 8.38 23.49 1.86
C TYR A 68 7.84 24.53 0.88
N TYR A 69 8.50 25.69 0.79
CA TYR A 69 8.06 26.86 0.04
C TYR A 69 9.08 27.31 -1.01
N SER A 70 8.63 27.87 -2.13
CA SER A 70 9.56 28.51 -3.09
C SER A 70 9.87 29.99 -2.80
N TYR A 71 9.16 30.60 -1.86
CA TYR A 71 9.15 32.06 -1.66
C TYR A 71 9.43 32.52 -0.21
N LYS A 72 9.55 31.60 0.75
CA LYS A 72 9.83 31.93 2.15
C LYS A 72 10.67 30.82 2.81
N ALA A 73 11.12 31.09 4.04
CA ALA A 73 11.90 30.15 4.85
C ALA A 73 11.22 28.78 4.96
N HIS A 74 12.03 27.74 5.15
CA HIS A 74 11.69 26.34 4.86
C HIS A 74 11.53 26.11 3.36
N TRP A 75 12.63 26.37 2.65
CA TRP A 75 12.62 26.55 1.20
C TRP A 75 13.13 25.31 0.45
N PHE A 76 12.75 25.19 -0.83
CA PHE A 76 13.28 24.16 -1.73
C PHE A 76 13.90 24.77 -2.99
N THR A 77 14.84 24.05 -3.59
CA THR A 77 15.53 24.44 -4.84
C THR A 77 14.76 23.95 -6.05
N GLU A 78 14.54 22.63 -6.12
CA GLU A 78 13.89 21.94 -7.22
C GLU A 78 12.69 21.16 -6.70
N HIS A 79 11.61 21.20 -7.47
CA HIS A 79 10.45 20.35 -7.28
C HIS A 79 10.01 19.83 -8.64
N THR A 80 9.76 18.54 -8.74
CA THR A 80 9.25 17.91 -9.96
C THR A 80 8.30 16.80 -9.59
N GLU A 81 7.11 16.83 -10.16
CA GLU A 81 6.12 15.76 -10.02
C GLU A 81 6.03 14.98 -11.33
N LYS A 82 5.89 13.68 -11.20
CA LYS A 82 5.62 12.76 -12.30
C LYS A 82 4.48 11.85 -11.90
N SER A 83 3.53 11.68 -12.81
CA SER A 83 2.44 10.73 -12.65
C SER A 83 2.68 9.56 -13.60
N ILE A 84 2.62 8.34 -13.07
CA ILE A 84 2.72 7.11 -13.85
C ILE A 84 1.31 6.74 -14.32
N LEU A 85 1.12 6.68 -15.64
CA LEU A 85 -0.21 6.47 -16.25
C LEU A 85 -0.61 5.00 -16.39
N LEU A 86 0.35 4.07 -16.31
CA LEU A 86 0.15 2.65 -16.59
C LEU A 86 -0.13 1.81 -15.35
N ILE A 87 -0.35 2.45 -14.19
CA ILE A 87 -0.66 1.72 -12.97
C ILE A 87 -2.14 1.29 -13.02
N PRO A 88 -2.45 0.02 -12.71
CA PRO A 88 -3.83 -0.45 -12.66
C PRO A 88 -4.70 0.40 -11.73
N ASN A 89 -5.86 0.82 -12.24
CA ASN A 89 -6.82 1.68 -11.54
C ASN A 89 -8.19 1.00 -11.35
N ASN A 90 -8.29 -0.29 -11.71
CA ASN A 90 -9.36 -1.19 -11.31
C ASN A 90 -8.75 -2.54 -10.88
N VAL A 91 -8.90 -2.88 -9.59
CA VAL A 91 -8.35 -4.11 -9.00
C VAL A 91 -9.46 -5.10 -8.71
N VAL A 92 -9.28 -6.32 -9.19
CA VAL A 92 -10.14 -7.47 -8.92
C VAL A 92 -9.30 -8.60 -8.32
N VAL A 93 -9.77 -9.22 -7.23
CA VAL A 93 -9.09 -10.33 -6.56
C VAL A 93 -9.95 -11.59 -6.67
N LEU A 94 -9.35 -12.66 -7.18
CA LEU A 94 -9.95 -13.99 -7.24
C LEU A 94 -9.50 -14.82 -6.02
N CYS A 95 -10.46 -15.38 -5.30
CA CYS A 95 -10.29 -16.02 -4.00
C CYS A 95 -10.99 -17.40 -3.95
N ASN A 96 -10.73 -18.14 -2.86
CA ASN A 96 -11.33 -19.44 -2.55
C ASN A 96 -10.93 -20.56 -3.52
N GLN A 97 -9.62 -20.75 -3.69
CA GLN A 97 -9.07 -21.87 -4.46
C GLN A 97 -9.17 -23.16 -3.65
N ASP A 98 -9.44 -24.28 -4.31
CA ASP A 98 -9.40 -25.60 -3.66
C ASP A 98 -7.98 -25.86 -3.12
N PRO A 99 -7.78 -26.01 -1.80
CA PRO A 99 -6.45 -26.18 -1.22
C PRO A 99 -5.85 -27.56 -1.50
N VAL A 100 -6.64 -28.54 -1.95
CA VAL A 100 -6.22 -29.91 -2.23
C VAL A 100 -5.88 -30.08 -3.71
N THR A 101 -6.76 -29.65 -4.61
CA THR A 101 -6.54 -29.83 -6.05
C THR A 101 -5.87 -28.64 -6.72
N GLY A 102 -5.99 -27.45 -6.14
CA GLY A 102 -5.57 -26.20 -6.76
C GLY A 102 -6.56 -25.67 -7.81
N ASP A 103 -7.73 -26.30 -7.96
CA ASP A 103 -8.74 -25.85 -8.92
C ASP A 103 -9.50 -24.62 -8.41
N TRP A 104 -10.02 -23.87 -9.36
CA TRP A 104 -10.87 -22.71 -9.11
C TRP A 104 -12.31 -23.03 -9.46
N ASN A 105 -13.26 -22.48 -8.69
CA ASN A 105 -14.69 -22.58 -8.94
C ASN A 105 -15.26 -24.02 -8.94
N THR A 106 -14.93 -24.81 -7.91
CA THR A 106 -15.50 -26.15 -7.73
C THR A 106 -16.80 -26.08 -6.91
N PRO A 107 -17.67 -27.11 -6.91
CA PRO A 107 -18.90 -27.09 -6.11
C PRO A 107 -18.66 -26.89 -4.60
N SER A 108 -17.53 -27.36 -4.08
CA SER A 108 -17.15 -27.20 -2.67
C SER A 108 -16.37 -25.92 -2.39
N PHE A 109 -15.74 -25.34 -3.42
CA PHE A 109 -14.98 -24.09 -3.36
C PHE A 109 -15.45 -23.15 -4.47
N PRO A 110 -16.65 -22.54 -4.32
CA PRO A 110 -17.16 -21.58 -5.30
C PRO A 110 -16.25 -20.36 -5.38
N LEU A 111 -16.01 -19.87 -6.60
CA LEU A 111 -15.13 -18.72 -6.82
C LEU A 111 -15.66 -17.50 -6.07
N ILE A 112 -14.80 -16.91 -5.26
CA ILE A 112 -15.05 -15.61 -4.63
C ILE A 112 -14.34 -14.55 -5.47
N VAL A 113 -15.07 -13.53 -5.91
CA VAL A 113 -14.53 -12.39 -6.65
C VAL A 113 -14.73 -11.15 -5.79
N SER A 114 -13.65 -10.41 -5.51
CA SER A 114 -13.78 -9.15 -4.79
C SER A 114 -14.69 -8.18 -5.55
N THR A 115 -15.36 -7.31 -4.82
CA THR A 115 -15.96 -6.10 -5.39
C THR A 115 -14.84 -5.32 -6.08
N PRO A 116 -15.00 -4.92 -7.36
CA PRO A 116 -13.97 -4.16 -8.07
C PRO A 116 -13.64 -2.87 -7.31
N THR A 117 -12.39 -2.74 -6.88
CA THR A 117 -11.92 -1.51 -6.25
C THR A 117 -11.39 -0.60 -7.35
N LYS A 118 -12.05 0.55 -7.56
CA LYS A 118 -11.75 1.47 -8.67
C LYS A 118 -11.20 2.80 -8.18
N ASP A 119 -10.27 3.37 -8.94
CA ASP A 119 -9.88 4.78 -8.84
C ASP A 119 -10.57 5.59 -9.94
N GLN A 120 -11.80 6.04 -9.67
CA GLN A 120 -12.60 6.76 -10.66
C GLN A 120 -11.90 8.03 -11.15
N GLY A 121 -11.15 8.73 -10.28
CA GLY A 121 -10.44 9.95 -10.66
C GLY A 121 -9.34 9.72 -11.69
N GLN A 122 -8.66 8.57 -11.62
CA GLN A 122 -7.68 8.17 -12.64
C GLN A 122 -8.35 7.68 -13.92
N ILE A 123 -9.44 6.92 -13.79
CA ILE A 123 -10.21 6.41 -14.93
C ILE A 123 -10.77 7.58 -15.77
N ASP A 124 -11.35 8.59 -15.11
CA ASP A 124 -11.95 9.75 -15.77
C ASP A 124 -10.91 10.62 -16.51
N ARG A 125 -9.67 10.68 -15.99
CA ARG A 125 -8.58 11.46 -16.59
C ARG A 125 -7.89 10.73 -17.73
N TYR A 126 -7.87 9.41 -17.67
CA TYR A 126 -7.10 8.56 -18.59
C TYR A 126 -7.98 7.45 -19.16
N ALA A 127 -7.74 6.20 -18.77
CA ALA A 127 -8.50 5.04 -19.20
C ALA A 127 -8.53 4.00 -18.07
N GLU A 128 -9.51 3.10 -18.12
CA GLU A 128 -9.59 1.98 -17.19
C GLU A 128 -8.53 0.91 -17.51
N ILE A 129 -7.69 0.62 -16.53
CA ILE A 129 -6.67 -0.43 -16.56
C ILE A 129 -7.02 -1.43 -15.46
N VAL A 130 -7.51 -2.59 -15.87
CA VAL A 130 -7.94 -3.67 -14.98
C VAL A 130 -6.79 -4.63 -14.73
N GLU A 131 -6.52 -4.93 -13.47
CA GLU A 131 -5.57 -5.96 -13.06
C GLU A 131 -6.26 -6.99 -12.16
N VAL A 132 -5.98 -8.26 -12.43
CA VAL A 132 -6.55 -9.40 -11.70
C VAL A 132 -5.49 -10.04 -10.83
N PHE A 133 -5.75 -10.12 -9.53
CA PHE A 133 -4.87 -10.74 -8.55
C PHE A 133 -5.46 -12.06 -8.06
N LEU A 134 -4.59 -13.02 -7.74
CA LEU A 134 -4.98 -14.32 -7.20
C LEU A 134 -4.65 -14.40 -5.70
N ALA A 135 -5.64 -14.75 -4.90
CA ALA A 135 -5.52 -14.94 -3.45
C ALA A 135 -6.32 -16.17 -3.00
N GLY A 136 -5.91 -17.35 -3.48
CA GLY A 136 -6.64 -18.61 -3.28
C GLY A 136 -6.90 -18.99 -1.81
N SER A 137 -6.08 -18.50 -0.88
CA SER A 137 -6.21 -18.78 0.54
C SER A 137 -7.29 -17.96 1.27
N ILE A 138 -7.88 -16.96 0.61
CA ILE A 138 -8.97 -16.16 1.17
C ILE A 138 -10.30 -16.88 0.92
N THR A 139 -11.08 -17.11 1.96
CA THR A 139 -12.33 -17.90 1.89
C THR A 139 -13.59 -17.09 2.19
N LYS A 140 -13.48 -15.78 2.40
CA LYS A 140 -14.60 -14.88 2.71
C LYS A 140 -14.62 -13.68 1.76
N GLN A 141 -15.82 -13.23 1.40
CA GLN A 141 -16.01 -12.06 0.55
C GLN A 141 -15.40 -10.79 1.15
N VAL A 142 -15.66 -10.51 2.43
CA VAL A 142 -15.15 -9.32 3.11
C VAL A 142 -13.62 -9.27 3.08
N ASP A 143 -12.96 -10.41 3.26
CA ASP A 143 -11.50 -10.51 3.21
C ASP A 143 -10.97 -10.32 1.78
N ALA A 144 -11.71 -10.75 0.77
CA ALA A 144 -11.38 -10.51 -0.64
C ALA A 144 -11.49 -9.02 -1.01
N ASP A 145 -12.53 -8.35 -0.52
CA ASP A 145 -12.74 -6.91 -0.72
C ASP A 145 -11.65 -6.10 0.01
N ASN A 146 -11.31 -6.48 1.24
CA ASN A 146 -10.21 -5.89 2.00
C ASN A 146 -8.87 -6.06 1.27
N ARG A 147 -8.63 -7.24 0.68
CA ARG A 147 -7.42 -7.51 -0.10
C ARG A 147 -7.32 -6.63 -1.34
N ALA A 148 -8.43 -6.46 -2.07
CA ALA A 148 -8.50 -5.58 -3.23
C ALA A 148 -8.23 -4.13 -2.85
N ALA A 149 -8.80 -3.68 -1.73
CA ALA A 149 -8.56 -2.34 -1.17
C ALA A 149 -7.09 -2.14 -0.78
N ALA A 150 -6.45 -3.11 -0.12
CA ALA A 150 -5.04 -3.05 0.24
C ALA A 150 -4.13 -2.88 -0.99
N ILE A 151 -4.34 -3.71 -2.01
CA ILE A 151 -3.58 -3.64 -3.27
C ILE A 151 -3.78 -2.28 -3.94
N MET A 152 -5.04 -1.82 -4.07
CA MET A 152 -5.34 -0.52 -4.67
C MET A 152 -4.66 0.62 -3.92
N THR A 153 -4.67 0.62 -2.58
CA THR A 153 -3.99 1.64 -1.78
C THR A 153 -2.49 1.70 -2.10
N LYS A 154 -1.81 0.54 -2.21
CA LYS A 154 -0.38 0.49 -2.56
C LYS A 154 -0.13 1.00 -3.98
N LEU A 155 -0.94 0.54 -4.95
CA LEU A 155 -0.84 1.00 -6.34
C LEU A 155 -1.04 2.51 -6.45
N LYS A 156 -2.01 3.09 -5.72
CA LYS A 156 -2.21 4.54 -5.66
C LYS A 156 -0.99 5.29 -5.14
N SER A 157 -0.29 4.74 -4.13
CA SER A 157 0.95 5.32 -3.62
C SER A 157 2.08 5.31 -4.67
N GLU A 158 2.06 4.38 -5.63
CA GLU A 158 3.06 4.30 -6.70
C GLU A 158 2.76 5.24 -7.88
N ILE A 159 1.54 5.77 -8.01
CA ILE A 159 1.13 6.62 -9.13
C ILE A 159 1.92 7.94 -9.15
N LEU A 160 2.10 8.54 -7.97
CA LEU A 160 2.74 9.84 -7.85
C LEU A 160 4.20 9.66 -7.43
N GLY A 161 5.10 9.95 -8.36
CA GLY A 161 6.53 10.10 -8.09
C GLY A 161 6.89 11.57 -8.04
N ALA A 162 7.16 12.11 -6.85
CA ALA A 162 7.67 13.47 -6.69
C ALA A 162 9.14 13.47 -6.27
N ARG A 163 9.90 14.45 -6.76
CA ARG A 163 11.26 14.75 -6.32
C ARG A 163 11.30 16.18 -5.80
N LEU A 164 11.70 16.33 -4.55
CA LEU A 164 11.95 17.60 -3.90
C LEU A 164 13.42 17.68 -3.50
N VAL A 165 14.09 18.79 -3.82
CA VAL A 165 15.47 19.05 -3.42
C VAL A 165 15.50 20.21 -2.44
N ILE A 166 15.87 19.92 -1.20
CA ILE A 166 15.93 20.87 -0.08
C ILE A 166 17.37 20.96 0.46
N PRO A 167 17.72 22.07 1.13
CA PRO A 167 18.84 22.07 2.07
C PRO A 167 18.66 20.96 3.10
N HIS A 168 19.77 20.47 3.65
CA HIS A 168 19.70 19.41 4.66
C HIS A 168 18.76 19.80 5.81
N ASP A 169 17.75 18.96 6.02
CA ASP A 169 16.80 19.05 7.12
C ASP A 169 16.76 17.69 7.82
N ALA A 170 17.00 17.70 9.14
CA ALA A 170 17.04 16.48 9.94
C ALA A 170 15.66 16.05 10.46
N ARG A 171 14.61 16.83 10.18
CA ARG A 171 13.25 16.55 10.66
C ARG A 171 12.46 15.61 9.74
N VAL A 172 12.72 15.65 8.44
CA VAL A 172 12.01 14.82 7.46
C VAL A 172 12.48 13.37 7.54
N GLU A 173 11.54 12.48 7.76
CA GLU A 173 11.73 11.03 7.82
C GLU A 173 10.91 10.30 6.73
N LEU A 174 11.16 9.00 6.59
CA LEU A 174 10.43 8.15 5.65
C LEU A 174 8.95 8.04 6.06
N TYR A 175 8.06 8.17 5.07
CA TYR A 175 6.60 8.18 5.20
C TYR A 175 6.00 9.43 5.87
N ASP A 176 6.79 10.48 6.09
CA ASP A 176 6.24 11.78 6.47
C ASP A 176 5.49 12.39 5.29
N ARG A 177 4.37 13.05 5.61
CA ARG A 177 3.56 13.77 4.64
C ARG A 177 4.11 15.16 4.44
N VAL A 178 4.78 15.36 3.30
CA VAL A 178 5.38 16.64 2.92
C VAL A 178 4.46 17.39 1.98
N ALA A 179 4.17 18.66 2.30
CA ALA A 179 3.49 19.58 1.40
C ALA A 179 4.49 20.52 0.70
N VAL A 180 4.19 20.88 -0.54
CA VAL A 180 5.01 21.81 -1.34
C VAL A 180 4.14 22.96 -1.82
N GLU A 181 4.55 24.18 -1.51
CA GLU A 181 3.93 25.41 -1.99
C GLU A 181 4.87 26.12 -2.97
N ASP A 182 4.63 25.95 -4.26
CA ASP A 182 5.35 26.65 -5.31
C ASP A 182 4.55 27.86 -5.84
N ARG A 183 5.09 29.07 -5.66
CA ARG A 183 4.54 30.32 -6.22
C ARG A 183 5.33 30.86 -7.42
N ARG A 184 6.25 30.05 -7.99
CA ARG A 184 7.04 30.44 -9.17
C ARG A 184 6.30 30.20 -10.49
N THR A 185 5.13 29.55 -10.43
CA THR A 185 4.20 29.35 -11.55
C THR A 185 3.29 30.56 -11.74
#